data_AF-A0A5C8NQ96-F1
#
_entry.id   AF-A0A5C8NQ96-F1
#
_cell.length_a   1.000
_cell.length_b   1.000
_cell.length_c   1.000
_cell.angle_alpha   90.00
_cell.angle_beta   90.00
_cell.angle_gamma   90.00
#
_symmetry.space_group_name_H-M   'P 1'
#
loop_
_entity.id
_entity.type
_entity.pdbx_description
1 polymer ?
#
loop_
_entity_poly.entity_id
_entity_poly.type
_entity_poly.pdbx_seq_one_letter_code
_entity_poly.pdbx_strand_id
1 'polypeptide(L)' 'MPVLIVAKPGFEDKLKKRTLTNLYNERPTWLANIHRDLDAAVAKAYGWDDYTPEMPDDEILRRLLALNLERAPNGAEK' A
#
# COMPACT_ATOMS: atom_id res chain seq x y z
N MET A 1 -4.62 24.28 17.16
CA MET A 1 -4.93 22.84 17.21
C MET A 1 -5.89 22.52 16.07
N PRO A 2 -5.77 21.37 15.38
CA PRO A 2 -6.67 21.01 14.30
C PRO A 2 -8.09 20.76 14.83
N VAL A 3 -9.09 21.12 14.02
CA VAL A 3 -10.51 20.99 14.38
C VAL A 3 -10.88 19.51 14.42
N LEU A 4 -11.35 19.02 15.57
CA LEU A 4 -11.91 17.68 15.68
C LEU A 4 -13.25 17.65 14.93
N ILE A 5 -13.38 16.72 13.98
CA ILE A 5 -14.63 16.51 13.25
C ILE A 5 -15.61 15.83 14.22
N VAL A 6 -16.58 16.59 14.71
CA VAL A 6 -17.65 16.07 15.58
C VAL A 6 -18.79 15.50 14.72
N ALA A 7 -19.32 14.34 15.12
CA ALA A 7 -20.47 13.73 14.45
C ALA A 7 -21.69 14.64 14.51
N LYS A 8 -22.48 14.70 13.44
CA LYS A 8 -23.85 15.21 13.55
C LYS A 8 -24.67 14.26 14.44
N PRO A 9 -25.56 14.78 15.32
CA PRO A 9 -26.42 13.95 16.16
C PRO A 9 -27.18 12.91 15.35
N GLY A 10 -27.18 11.65 15.79
CA GLY A 10 -27.83 10.53 15.09
C GLY A 10 -27.00 9.87 13.97
N PHE A 11 -25.78 10.34 13.72
CA PHE A 11 -24.81 9.72 12.81
C PHE A 11 -23.61 9.10 13.55
N GLU A 12 -23.63 9.05 14.89
CA GLU A 12 -22.51 8.56 15.69
C GLU A 12 -22.12 7.13 15.31
N ASP A 13 -23.10 6.25 15.09
CA ASP A 13 -22.82 4.84 14.77
C ASP A 13 -22.27 4.63 13.36
N LYS A 14 -22.67 5.48 12.39
CA LYS A 14 -22.07 5.50 11.06
C LYS A 14 -20.65 6.05 11.11
N LEU A 15 -20.39 7.04 11.97
CA LEU A 15 -19.05 7.61 12.13
C LEU A 15 -18.10 6.61 12.80
N LYS A 16 -18.55 5.88 13.83
CA LYS A 16 -17.76 4.82 14.50
C LYS A 16 -17.32 3.73 13.53
N LYS A 17 -18.09 3.45 12.48
CA LYS A 17 -17.73 2.44 11.46
C LYS A 17 -16.65 2.93 10.49
N ARG A 18 -16.36 4.23 10.40
CA ARG A 18 -15.34 4.81 9.51
C ARG A 18 -13.94 4.70 10.12
N THR A 19 -13.54 3.48 10.46
CA THR A 19 -12.16 3.17 10.87
C THR A 19 -11.36 2.71 9.66
N LEU A 20 -10.03 2.89 9.69
CA LEU A 20 -9.16 2.33 8.65
C LEU A 20 -9.34 0.82 8.55
N THR A 21 -9.42 0.11 9.68
CA THR A 21 -9.65 -1.34 9.69
C THR A 21 -10.91 -1.74 8.92
N ASN A 22 -12.05 -1.08 9.16
CA ASN A 22 -13.27 -1.38 8.42
C ASN A 22 -13.15 -1.03 6.93
N LEU A 23 -12.54 0.12 6.61
CA LEU A 23 -12.35 0.55 5.22
C LEU A 23 -11.47 -0.44 4.43
N TYR A 24 -10.38 -0.93 5.02
CA TYR A 24 -9.49 -1.91 4.40
C TYR A 24 -10.10 -3.30 4.32
N ASN A 25 -10.99 -3.67 5.26
CA ASN A 25 -11.75 -4.92 5.20
C ASN A 25 -12.83 -4.91 4.11
N GLU A 26 -13.56 -3.80 3.98
CA GLU A 26 -14.57 -3.62 2.92
C GLU A 26 -13.94 -3.49 1.52
N ARG A 27 -12.72 -2.94 1.47
CA ARG A 27 -11.90 -2.73 0.27
C ARG A 27 -12.71 -2.26 -0.96
N PRO A 28 -13.39 -1.09 -0.86
CA PRO A 28 -14.23 -0.58 -1.93
C PRO A 28 -13.42 -0.32 -3.21
N THR A 29 -14.08 -0.36 -4.38
CA THR A 29 -13.41 -0.27 -5.69
C THR A 29 -12.54 0.97 -5.87
N TRP A 30 -12.95 2.12 -5.34
CA TRP A 30 -12.15 3.34 -5.41
C TRP A 30 -10.82 3.20 -4.65
N LEU A 31 -10.81 2.50 -3.52
CA LEU A 31 -9.59 2.26 -2.74
C LEU A 31 -8.68 1.31 -3.52
N ALA A 32 -9.24 0.23 -4.06
CA ALA A 32 -8.48 -0.71 -4.90
C ALA A 32 -7.86 -0.02 -6.13
N ASN A 33 -8.59 0.89 -6.78
CA ASN A 33 -8.07 1.67 -7.91
C ASN A 33 -6.92 2.59 -7.49
N ILE A 34 -7.04 3.31 -6.37
CA ILE A 34 -5.96 4.17 -5.86
C ILE A 34 -4.70 3.34 -5.54
N HIS A 35 -4.87 2.17 -4.93
CA HIS A 35 -3.74 1.27 -4.67
C HIS A 35 -3.07 0.83 -5.97
N ARG A 36 -3.84 0.42 -6.98
CA ARG A 36 -3.29 0.03 -8.29
C ARG A 36 -2.49 1.15 -8.94
N ASP A 37 -3.01 2.38 -8.90
CA ASP A 37 -2.35 3.54 -9.50
C ASP A 37 -1.04 3.87 -8.76
N LEU A 38 -1.04 3.72 -7.42
CA LEU A 38 0.16 3.87 -6.60
C LEU A 38 1.19 2.78 -6.93
N ASP A 39 0.77 1.52 -7.00
CA ASP A 39 1.67 0.39 -7.26
C ASP A 39 2.32 0.51 -8.65
N ALA A 40 1.56 0.93 -9.67
CA ALA A 40 2.09 1.20 -11.01
C ALA A 40 3.13 2.33 -11.00
N ALA A 41 2.91 3.41 -10.23
CA ALA A 41 3.87 4.49 -10.09
C ALA A 41 5.16 4.03 -9.39
N VAL A 42 5.03 3.17 -8.37
CA VAL A 42 6.17 2.58 -7.66
C VAL A 42 6.95 1.64 -8.58
N ALA A 43 6.27 0.73 -9.28
CA ALA A 43 6.91 -0.19 -10.22
C ALA A 43 7.72 0.57 -11.30
N LYS A 44 7.15 1.65 -11.84
CA LYS A 44 7.86 2.54 -12.76
C LYS A 44 9.10 3.19 -12.14
N ALA A 45 9.04 3.61 -10.87
CA ALA A 45 10.20 4.17 -10.17
C ALA A 45 11.31 3.13 -9.92
N TYR A 46 10.96 1.86 -9.77
CA TYR A 46 11.90 0.74 -9.70
C TYR A 46 12.39 0.25 -11.08
N GLY A 47 11.85 0.78 -12.18
CA GLY A 47 12.19 0.36 -13.55
C GLY A 47 11.59 -0.99 -13.94
N TRP A 48 10.48 -1.39 -13.33
CA TRP A 48 9.79 -2.65 -13.63
C TRP A 48 8.72 -2.44 -14.71
N ASP A 49 9.12 -2.58 -15.97
CA ASP A 49 8.23 -2.42 -17.13
C ASP A 49 7.28 -3.62 -17.35
N ASP A 50 7.55 -4.75 -16.68
CA ASP A 50 6.76 -5.99 -16.73
C ASP A 50 5.79 -6.14 -15.54
N TYR A 51 5.64 -5.10 -14.72
CA TYR A 51 4.74 -5.13 -13.57
C TYR A 51 3.27 -5.21 -14.01
N THR A 52 2.56 -6.19 -13.45
CA THR A 52 1.10 -6.35 -13.59
C THR A 52 0.44 -6.36 -12.22
N PRO A 53 -0.73 -5.74 -12.03
CA PRO A 53 -1.48 -5.78 -10.76
C PRO A 53 -1.80 -7.20 -10.25
N GLU A 54 -1.84 -8.18 -11.16
CA GLU A 54 -2.10 -9.59 -10.86
C GLU A 54 -0.83 -10.38 -10.47
N MET A 55 0.34 -9.73 -10.48
CA MET A 55 1.60 -10.36 -10.09
C MET A 55 1.53 -10.77 -8.60
N PRO A 56 1.89 -12.02 -8.25
CA PRO A 56 1.85 -12.46 -6.87
C PRO A 56 2.88 -11.70 -6.02
N ASP A 57 2.49 -11.35 -4.79
CA ASP A 57 3.34 -10.64 -3.83
C ASP A 57 4.71 -11.32 -3.63
N ASP A 58 4.77 -12.65 -3.68
CA ASP A 58 6.01 -13.42 -3.56
C ASP A 58 7.05 -13.06 -4.64
N GLU A 59 6.60 -12.78 -5.86
CA GLU A 59 7.49 -12.39 -6.96
C GLU A 59 8.03 -10.98 -6.75
N ILE A 60 7.17 -10.05 -6.30
CA ILE A 60 7.57 -8.70 -5.91
C ILE A 60 8.62 -8.76 -4.78
N LEU A 61 8.37 -9.58 -3.76
CA LEU A 61 9.29 -9.76 -2.62
C LEU A 61 10.63 -10.35 -3.04
N ARG A 62 10.65 -11.33 -3.96
CA ARG A 62 11.90 -11.90 -4.49
C ARG A 62 12.74 -10.86 -5.22
N ARG A 63 12.12 -10.02 -6.07
CA ARG A 63 12.81 -8.95 -6.80
C ARG A 63 13.38 -7.90 -5.85
N LEU A 64 12.60 -7.47 -4.85
CA LEU A 64 13.08 -6.55 -3.82
C LEU A 64 14.22 -7.16 -2.99
N LEU A 65 14.15 -8.45 -2.66
CA LEU A 65 15.21 -9.14 -1.93
C LEU A 65 16.51 -9.16 -2.75
N ALA A 66 16.46 -9.50 -4.04
CA ALA A 66 17.63 -9.47 -4.91
C ALA A 66 18.26 -8.07 -4.98
N LEU A 67 17.45 -7.03 -5.22
CA LEU A 67 17.92 -5.63 -5.21
C LEU A 67 18.54 -5.23 -3.86
N ASN A 68 17.94 -5.67 -2.75
CA ASN A 68 18.47 -5.38 -1.43
C ASN A 68 19.79 -6.11 -1.15
N LEU A 69 19.97 -7.33 -1.66
CA LEU A 69 21.24 -8.06 -1.56
C LEU A 69 22.33 -7.42 -2.42
N GLU A 70 22.00 -6.93 -3.61
CA GLU A 70 22.94 -6.19 -4.48
C GLU A 70 23.37 -4.84 -3.89
N ARG A 71 22.45 -4.16 -3.20
CA ARG A 71 22.69 -2.87 -2.54
C ARG A 71 23.28 -3.00 -1.15
N ALA A 72 23.19 -4.19 -0.55
CA ALA A 72 23.84 -4.43 0.73
C ALA A 72 25.34 -4.13 0.52
N PRO A 73 25.95 -3.30 1.37
CA PRO A 73 27.41 -3.19 1.35
C PRO A 73 27.94 -4.62 1.48
N ASN A 74 29.02 -4.97 0.74
CA ASN A 74 29.72 -6.24 0.92
C ASN A 74 30.05 -6.41 2.41
N GLY A 75 29.14 -7.05 3.14
CA GLY A 75 29.11 -7.21 4.59
C GLY A 75 29.21 -8.68 4.92
N ALA A 76 29.99 -9.39 4.13
CA ALA A 76 30.63 -10.65 4.47
C ALA A 76 31.99 -10.71 3.74
N GLU A 77 32.72 -9.60 3.73
CA GLU A 77 34.16 -9.66 3.55
C GLU A 77 34.82 -9.55 4.93
N LYS A 78 35.83 -10.40 5.13
CA LYS A 78 36.54 -10.67 6.38
C LYS A 78 37.30 -9.47 6.93
#